data_AF-A0A0C2CY67-F1
#
_entry.id   AF-A0A0C2CY67-F1
#
_cell.length_a   1.000
_cell.length_b   1.000
_cell.length_c   1.000
_cell.angle_alpha   90.00
_cell.angle_beta   90.00
_cell.angle_gamma   90.00
#
_symmetry.space_group_name_H-M   'P 1'
#
loop_
_entity.id
_entity.type
_entity.pdbx_description
1 polymer ?
#
loop_
_entity_poly.entity_id
_entity_poly.type
_entity_poly.pdbx_seq_one_letter_code
_entity_poly.pdbx_strand_id
1 'polypeptide(L)'
;MRVLDFSTVPAAHAPGGLSPLPAGTAACLGAFDGMHRGHQGLIARARTLGSEVAVVTFEPRPSEVLARPGATRSAPPRLQTPGQREHVCRELGVDTLVILRFDVGVSRLSPGEFVEQFLLQGLRPAAVVVGYDFRFGAKRAGGPAELKALLAPAGIEVSVVEKITAAAGPLAGEKLGSTAVRELVAAGEVAQAAGVLGRLYAVAGKVEHGAARGRALGYPTANVASSSLHPKGGVYACFLTLLDADGSHELQSWPAVANLGTNPTFEDAGEGANPSTLEVHALDVDLGASLYDRAVEVSFVARLRDEQRFASVNDLREAIAADIERARPLLTPAAAARRHATRVEPESAPDKAGVQAKRIGGGR
;
A
#
# COMPACT_ATOMS: atom_id res chain seq x y z
N MET A 1 14.74 3.85 10.01
CA MET A 1 14.32 2.51 9.58
C MET A 1 15.47 1.85 8.84
N ARG A 2 15.80 0.60 9.17
CA ARG A 2 16.72 -0.26 8.42
C ARG A 2 15.96 -0.99 7.31
N VAL A 3 16.61 -1.23 6.18
CA VAL A 3 16.08 -2.08 5.11
C VAL A 3 17.00 -3.30 4.99
N LEU A 4 16.44 -4.48 5.23
CA LEU A 4 17.11 -5.77 5.03
C LEU A 4 16.50 -6.42 3.80
N ASP A 5 17.11 -6.17 2.63
CA ASP A 5 16.64 -6.68 1.35
C ASP A 5 17.34 -7.98 0.96
N PHE A 6 16.58 -9.06 1.01
CA PHE A 6 16.98 -10.41 0.61
C PHE A 6 16.23 -10.87 -0.66
N SER A 7 15.55 -9.98 -1.39
CA SER A 7 14.76 -10.31 -2.58
C SER A 7 15.61 -10.82 -3.76
N THR A 8 16.87 -10.42 -3.80
CA THR A 8 17.85 -10.85 -4.81
C THR A 8 18.62 -12.11 -4.42
N VAL A 9 18.58 -12.50 -3.13
CA VAL A 9 19.26 -13.70 -2.62
C VAL A 9 18.43 -14.95 -2.95
N PRO A 10 18.99 -15.98 -3.62
CA PRO A 10 18.25 -17.20 -3.92
C PRO A 10 17.77 -17.90 -2.65
N ALA A 11 16.48 -18.23 -2.57
CA ALA A 11 15.88 -18.87 -1.38
C ALA A 11 16.49 -20.26 -1.06
N ALA A 12 17.06 -20.94 -2.06
CA ALA A 12 17.77 -22.21 -1.88
C ALA A 12 19.05 -22.13 -1.02
N HIS A 13 19.50 -20.93 -0.65
CA HIS A 13 20.67 -20.70 0.20
C HIS A 13 20.30 -20.25 1.64
N ALA A 14 19.05 -20.46 2.06
CA ALA A 14 18.49 -19.87 3.27
C ALA A 14 18.79 -20.53 4.64
N PRO A 15 19.61 -21.58 4.82
CA PRO A 15 20.24 -21.82 6.12
C PRO A 15 21.52 -20.97 6.20
N GLY A 16 21.42 -19.74 6.72
CA GLY A 16 22.57 -18.87 7.05
C GLY A 16 22.74 -17.57 6.24
N GLY A 17 21.92 -17.34 5.20
CA GLY A 17 21.97 -16.10 4.41
C GLY A 17 21.17 -14.92 4.97
N LEU A 18 20.24 -15.17 5.89
CA LEU A 18 19.46 -14.11 6.56
C LEU A 18 20.22 -13.62 7.79
N SER A 19 20.31 -12.30 7.92
CA SER A 19 20.80 -11.68 9.16
C SER A 19 19.69 -11.69 10.22
N PRO A 20 20.00 -12.06 11.48
CA PRO A 20 19.05 -11.91 12.58
C PRO A 20 18.59 -10.47 12.74
N LEU A 21 17.34 -10.30 13.18
CA LEU A 21 16.83 -9.02 13.62
C LEU A 21 17.56 -8.54 14.88
N PRO A 22 17.61 -7.23 15.14
CA PRO A 22 18.07 -6.70 16.41
C PRO A 22 17.34 -7.36 17.59
N ALA A 23 18.06 -7.56 18.70
CA ALA A 23 17.48 -8.18 19.89
C ALA A 23 16.25 -7.39 20.39
N GLY A 24 15.18 -8.10 20.78
CA GLY A 24 13.93 -7.49 21.22
C GLY A 24 12.99 -7.04 20.10
N THR A 25 13.29 -7.33 18.84
CA THR A 25 12.41 -6.97 17.71
C THR A 25 11.18 -7.87 17.62
N ALA A 26 9.99 -7.27 17.59
CA ALA A 26 8.75 -7.94 17.24
C ALA A 26 8.48 -7.84 15.72
N ALA A 27 8.26 -8.97 15.05
CA ALA A 27 8.11 -9.05 13.61
C ALA A 27 6.64 -9.23 13.18
N CYS A 28 6.12 -8.28 12.40
CA CYS A 28 4.84 -8.41 11.72
C CYS A 28 5.04 -9.15 10.39
N LEU A 29 4.32 -10.27 10.16
CA LEU A 29 4.43 -11.05 8.92
C LEU A 29 3.22 -10.81 8.00
N GLY A 30 3.47 -10.56 6.70
CA GLY A 30 2.37 -10.32 5.76
C GLY A 30 2.79 -9.83 4.37
N ALA A 31 1.81 -9.69 3.48
CA ALA A 31 2.03 -9.15 2.13
C ALA A 31 2.20 -7.62 2.14
N PHE A 32 1.61 -6.92 3.13
CA PHE A 32 1.78 -5.48 3.36
C PHE A 32 1.52 -4.58 2.14
N ASP A 33 0.60 -4.98 1.25
CA ASP A 33 0.22 -4.17 0.08
C ASP A 33 -0.76 -3.05 0.48
N GLY A 34 -0.31 -1.80 0.33
CA GLY A 34 -1.04 -0.57 0.68
C GLY A 34 -0.84 -0.06 2.11
N MET A 35 -0.26 -0.85 3.04
CA MET A 35 -0.05 -0.44 4.45
C MET A 35 -1.30 0.17 5.13
N HIS A 36 -2.48 -0.42 4.83
CA HIS A 36 -3.77 0.03 5.36
C HIS A 36 -3.89 -0.08 6.89
N ARG A 37 -4.95 0.49 7.47
CA ARG A 37 -5.20 0.48 8.93
C ARG A 37 -5.18 -0.91 9.57
N GLY A 38 -5.61 -1.95 8.84
CA GLY A 38 -5.42 -3.34 9.27
C GLY A 38 -3.95 -3.73 9.51
N HIS A 39 -3.01 -3.33 8.64
CA HIS A 39 -1.58 -3.53 8.85
C HIS A 39 -1.04 -2.65 9.97
N GLN A 40 -1.56 -1.44 10.12
CA GLN A 40 -1.18 -0.53 11.20
C GLN A 40 -1.54 -1.13 12.57
N GLY A 41 -2.64 -1.87 12.69
CA GLY A 41 -2.95 -2.65 13.89
C GLY A 41 -1.90 -3.72 14.24
N LEU A 42 -1.32 -4.40 13.23
CA LEU A 42 -0.22 -5.34 13.47
C LEU A 42 1.00 -4.61 14.05
N ILE A 43 1.32 -3.44 13.52
CA ILE A 43 2.43 -2.59 13.99
C ILE A 43 2.17 -2.12 15.42
N ALA A 44 0.95 -1.64 15.71
CA ALA A 44 0.55 -1.19 17.04
C ALA A 44 0.70 -2.31 18.09
N ARG A 45 0.29 -3.54 17.74
CA ARG A 45 0.46 -4.70 18.61
C ARG A 45 1.91 -5.12 18.76
N ALA A 46 2.70 -5.09 17.69
CA ALA A 46 4.13 -5.41 17.75
C ALA A 46 4.89 -4.49 18.70
N ARG A 47 4.53 -3.20 18.77
CA ARG A 47 5.11 -2.24 19.72
C ARG A 47 4.86 -2.59 21.18
N THR A 48 3.81 -3.35 21.51
CA THR A 48 3.57 -3.79 22.89
C THR A 48 4.39 -5.01 23.28
N LEU A 49 5.06 -5.66 22.32
CA LEU A 49 5.77 -6.93 22.48
C LEU A 49 7.28 -6.83 22.32
N GLY A 50 7.78 -5.75 21.72
CA GLY A 50 9.19 -5.57 21.42
C GLY A 50 9.66 -4.13 21.56
N SER A 51 10.97 -3.95 21.73
CA SER A 51 11.61 -2.63 21.73
C SER A 51 11.71 -2.02 20.33
N GLU A 52 11.63 -2.86 19.30
CA GLU A 52 11.61 -2.48 17.89
C GLU A 52 10.53 -3.27 17.13
N VAL A 53 10.04 -2.70 16.03
CA VAL A 53 9.09 -3.34 15.13
C VAL A 53 9.73 -3.61 13.77
N ALA A 54 9.64 -4.86 13.33
CA ALA A 54 9.96 -5.25 11.97
C ALA A 54 8.70 -5.54 11.15
N VAL A 55 8.67 -5.07 9.91
CA VAL A 55 7.72 -5.52 8.89
C VAL A 55 8.43 -6.51 7.98
N VAL A 56 7.95 -7.75 7.91
CA VAL A 56 8.50 -8.79 7.05
C VAL A 56 7.54 -9.03 5.90
N THR A 57 8.02 -8.77 4.69
CA THR A 57 7.26 -8.88 3.45
C THR A 57 8.05 -9.60 2.36
N PHE A 58 7.46 -9.70 1.18
CA PHE A 58 8.01 -10.45 0.06
C PHE A 58 8.07 -9.61 -1.21
N GLU A 59 9.13 -9.81 -1.99
CA GLU A 59 9.31 -9.28 -3.33
C GLU A 59 9.97 -10.34 -4.23
N PRO A 60 9.37 -10.75 -5.37
CA PRO A 60 8.03 -10.40 -5.85
C PRO A 60 6.91 -10.83 -4.89
N ARG A 61 5.69 -10.29 -5.07
CA ARG A 61 4.56 -10.65 -4.20
C ARG A 61 4.21 -12.12 -4.38
N PRO A 62 3.81 -12.86 -3.33
CA PRO A 62 3.44 -14.27 -3.47
C PRO A 62 2.34 -14.50 -4.51
N SER A 63 1.38 -13.58 -4.62
CA SER A 63 0.32 -13.63 -5.63
C SER A 63 0.84 -13.57 -7.07
N GLU A 64 1.94 -12.86 -7.32
CA GLU A 64 2.52 -12.73 -8.67
C GLU A 64 3.25 -14.01 -9.08
N VAL A 65 3.97 -14.63 -8.15
CA VAL A 65 4.68 -15.90 -8.39
C VAL A 65 3.72 -17.08 -8.55
N LEU A 66 2.57 -17.01 -7.89
CA LEU A 66 1.54 -18.06 -7.94
C LEU A 66 0.59 -17.89 -9.13
N ALA A 67 0.46 -16.69 -9.70
CA ALA A 67 -0.34 -16.40 -10.89
C ALA A 67 0.39 -16.80 -12.20
N ARG A 68 0.75 -18.08 -12.33
CA ARG A 68 1.48 -18.63 -13.50
C ARG A 68 0.55 -18.88 -14.71
N PRO A 69 1.11 -19.04 -15.93
CA PRO A 69 0.34 -19.50 -17.08
C PRO A 69 -0.46 -20.78 -16.75
N GLY A 70 -1.77 -20.75 -16.97
CA GLY A 70 -2.71 -21.82 -16.59
C GLY A 70 -3.37 -21.67 -15.21
N ALA A 71 -3.04 -20.64 -14.43
CA ALA A 71 -3.76 -20.31 -13.19
C ALA A 71 -5.15 -19.73 -13.49
N THR A 72 -6.14 -20.09 -12.69
CA THR A 72 -7.52 -19.60 -12.82
C THR A 72 -7.71 -18.15 -12.39
N ARG A 73 -6.67 -17.51 -11.81
CA ARG A 73 -6.75 -16.15 -11.27
C ARG A 73 -5.45 -15.39 -11.50
N SER A 74 -5.57 -14.16 -11.99
CA SER A 74 -4.47 -13.21 -12.11
C SER A 74 -4.06 -12.65 -10.74
N ALA A 75 -2.82 -12.18 -10.64
CA ALA A 75 -2.35 -11.48 -9.45
C ALA A 75 -3.12 -10.16 -9.30
N PRO A 76 -3.65 -9.82 -8.10
CA PRO A 76 -4.28 -8.53 -7.88
C PRO A 76 -3.29 -7.39 -8.19
N PRO A 77 -3.74 -6.27 -8.79
CA PRO A 77 -2.86 -5.14 -9.08
C PRO A 77 -2.22 -4.60 -7.79
N ARG A 78 -1.02 -4.02 -7.90
CA ARG A 78 -0.30 -3.42 -6.76
C ARG A 78 -1.02 -2.15 -6.29
N LEU A 79 -1.15 -1.96 -4.98
CA LEU A 79 -1.63 -0.69 -4.42
C LEU A 79 -0.50 0.31 -4.23
N GLN A 80 0.74 -0.15 -4.19
CA GLN A 80 1.93 0.68 -4.02
C GLN A 80 3.15 -0.01 -4.64
N THR A 81 4.14 0.78 -5.02
CA THR A 81 5.47 0.29 -5.44
C THR A 81 6.31 -0.13 -4.23
N PRO A 82 7.42 -0.86 -4.42
CA PRO A 82 8.37 -1.14 -3.34
C PRO A 82 8.90 0.13 -2.64
N GLY A 83 9.26 1.17 -3.41
CA GLY A 83 9.71 2.47 -2.87
C GLY A 83 8.63 3.16 -2.02
N GLN A 84 7.37 3.18 -2.50
CA GLN A 84 6.24 3.69 -1.72
C GLN A 84 6.02 2.90 -0.43
N ARG A 85 6.13 1.56 -0.48
CA ARG A 85 6.02 0.73 0.74
C ARG A 85 7.10 1.08 1.75
N GLU A 86 8.34 1.28 1.30
CA GLU A 86 9.43 1.69 2.17
C GLU A 86 9.17 3.06 2.81
N HIS A 87 8.78 4.05 2.00
CA HIS A 87 8.41 5.38 2.47
C HIS A 87 7.34 5.33 3.55
N VAL A 88 6.24 4.63 3.28
CA VAL A 88 5.12 4.52 4.23
C VAL A 88 5.52 3.74 5.49
N CYS A 89 6.34 2.69 5.39
CA CYS A 89 6.87 2.01 6.57
C CYS A 89 7.65 2.97 7.48
N ARG A 90 8.48 3.85 6.90
CA ARG A 90 9.24 4.87 7.63
C ARG A 90 8.31 5.84 8.36
N GLU A 91 7.27 6.33 7.69
CA GLU A 91 6.26 7.23 8.28
C GLU A 91 5.46 6.57 9.42
N LEU A 92 5.08 5.30 9.26
CA LEU A 92 4.41 4.52 10.31
C LEU A 92 5.34 4.22 11.52
N GLY A 93 6.63 4.54 11.40
CA GLY A 93 7.64 4.37 12.42
C GLY A 93 8.19 2.94 12.52
N VAL A 94 8.13 2.15 11.45
CA VAL A 94 8.74 0.82 11.40
C VAL A 94 10.26 0.96 11.58
N ASP A 95 10.85 0.11 12.43
CA ASP A 95 12.28 0.16 12.74
C ASP A 95 13.08 -0.62 11.70
N THR A 96 12.55 -1.76 11.23
CA THR A 96 13.19 -2.60 10.20
C THR A 96 12.17 -3.09 9.15
N LEU A 97 12.42 -2.83 7.87
CA LEU A 97 11.71 -3.47 6.76
C LEU A 97 12.55 -4.63 6.24
N VAL A 98 12.01 -5.84 6.34
CA VAL A 98 12.62 -7.07 5.79
C VAL A 98 11.90 -7.45 4.51
N ILE A 99 12.64 -7.56 3.41
CA ILE A 99 12.11 -7.95 2.10
C ILE A 99 12.69 -9.31 1.75
N LEU A 100 11.88 -10.35 1.84
CA LEU A 100 12.28 -11.72 1.51
C LEU A 100 11.99 -12.01 0.03
N ARG A 101 12.86 -12.77 -0.62
CA ARG A 101 12.54 -13.34 -1.93
C ARG A 101 11.40 -14.35 -1.79
N PHE A 102 10.33 -14.19 -2.56
CA PHE A 102 9.36 -15.26 -2.76
C PHE A 102 9.54 -15.84 -4.15
N ASP A 103 9.75 -17.15 -4.23
CA ASP A 103 9.90 -17.87 -5.49
C ASP A 103 9.19 -19.22 -5.45
N VAL A 104 9.35 -20.02 -6.51
CA VAL A 104 8.76 -21.35 -6.62
C VAL A 104 9.20 -22.26 -5.48
N GLY A 105 10.46 -22.17 -5.05
CA GLY A 105 11.01 -22.97 -3.97
C GLY A 105 10.32 -22.62 -2.65
N VAL A 106 10.27 -21.33 -2.32
CA VAL A 106 9.57 -20.85 -1.11
C VAL A 106 8.10 -21.26 -1.10
N SER A 107 7.42 -21.20 -2.26
CA SER A 107 6.00 -21.58 -2.37
C SER A 107 5.71 -23.06 -2.07
N ARG A 108 6.75 -23.91 -2.07
CA ARG A 108 6.65 -25.36 -1.83
C ARG A 108 7.06 -25.78 -0.42
N LEU A 109 7.63 -24.87 0.38
CA LEU A 109 8.01 -25.17 1.76
C LEU A 109 6.79 -25.49 2.60
N SER A 110 6.86 -26.55 3.39
CA SER A 110 5.90 -26.82 4.45
C SER A 110 5.90 -25.68 5.50
N PRO A 111 4.85 -25.56 6.32
CA PRO A 111 4.84 -24.63 7.45
C PRO A 111 6.08 -24.77 8.36
N GLY A 112 6.47 -26.01 8.68
CA GLY A 112 7.64 -26.31 9.51
C GLY A 112 8.94 -25.83 8.88
N GLU A 113 9.18 -26.14 7.60
CA GLU A 113 10.39 -25.69 6.88
C GLU A 113 10.45 -24.16 6.79
N PHE A 114 9.32 -23.49 6.57
CA PHE A 114 9.29 -22.03 6.56
C PHE A 114 9.69 -21.45 7.92
N VAL A 115 9.12 -21.96 9.02
CA VAL A 115 9.44 -21.50 10.37
C VAL A 115 10.91 -21.75 10.71
N GLU A 116 11.40 -22.96 10.44
CA GLU A 116 12.79 -23.35 10.70
C GLU A 116 13.76 -22.43 9.96
N GLN A 117 13.60 -22.26 8.64
CA GLN A 117 14.54 -21.51 7.82
C GLN A 117 14.47 -20.00 8.07
N PHE A 118 13.26 -19.41 8.01
CA PHE A 118 13.11 -17.96 8.02
C PHE A 118 13.06 -17.36 9.42
N LEU A 119 12.48 -18.07 10.39
CA LEU A 119 12.25 -17.50 11.73
C LEU A 119 13.28 -18.00 12.75
N LEU A 120 13.51 -19.31 12.83
CA LEU A 120 14.40 -19.87 13.86
C LEU A 120 15.88 -19.75 13.49
N GLN A 121 16.26 -20.13 12.27
CA GLN A 121 17.65 -20.05 11.82
C GLN A 121 18.01 -18.66 11.30
N GLY A 122 17.06 -17.99 10.62
CA GLY A 122 17.22 -16.68 10.00
C GLY A 122 16.95 -15.49 10.93
N LEU A 123 15.75 -14.92 10.84
CA LEU A 123 15.40 -13.61 11.40
C LEU A 123 15.39 -13.55 12.93
N ARG A 124 15.13 -14.67 13.62
CA ARG A 124 15.15 -14.80 15.10
C ARG A 124 14.39 -13.66 15.82
N PRO A 125 13.11 -13.42 15.49
CA PRO A 125 12.33 -12.38 16.16
C PRO A 125 12.10 -12.72 17.63
N ALA A 126 11.98 -11.70 18.48
CA ALA A 126 11.60 -11.88 19.89
C ALA A 126 10.12 -12.24 20.04
N ALA A 127 9.28 -11.72 19.15
CA ALA A 127 7.86 -12.03 19.04
C ALA A 127 7.39 -11.93 17.58
N VAL A 128 6.31 -12.62 17.24
CA VAL A 128 5.71 -12.60 15.91
C VAL A 128 4.27 -12.10 16.00
N VAL A 129 3.90 -11.17 15.12
CA VAL A 129 2.54 -10.62 15.02
C VAL A 129 1.95 -10.91 13.64
N VAL A 130 0.76 -11.49 13.61
CA VAL A 130 0.05 -11.83 12.37
C VAL A 130 -1.43 -11.48 12.47
N GLY A 131 -2.09 -11.28 11.34
CA GLY A 131 -3.55 -11.14 11.29
C GLY A 131 -4.26 -12.49 11.45
N TYR A 132 -5.50 -12.47 11.90
CA TYR A 132 -6.36 -13.66 12.05
C TYR A 132 -6.46 -14.52 10.77
N ASP A 133 -6.38 -13.91 9.58
CA ASP A 133 -6.44 -14.58 8.28
C ASP A 133 -5.07 -14.87 7.65
N PHE A 134 -3.98 -14.73 8.42
CA PHE A 134 -2.64 -15.07 7.96
C PHE A 134 -2.56 -16.54 7.56
N ARG A 135 -1.87 -16.78 6.44
CA ARG A 135 -1.60 -18.12 5.90
C ARG A 135 -0.19 -18.18 5.33
N PHE A 136 0.46 -19.31 5.54
CA PHE A 136 1.83 -19.56 5.11
C PHE A 136 2.05 -21.04 4.77
N GLY A 137 3.24 -21.35 4.25
CA GLY A 137 3.57 -22.68 3.77
C GLY A 137 2.83 -23.08 2.48
N ALA A 138 3.23 -24.23 1.95
CA ALA A 138 2.75 -24.78 0.70
C ALA A 138 1.23 -24.89 0.70
N LYS A 139 0.61 -24.44 -0.39
CA LYS A 139 -0.85 -24.43 -0.56
C LYS A 139 -1.60 -23.73 0.59
N ARG A 140 -0.96 -22.79 1.30
CA ARG A 140 -1.55 -22.06 2.44
C ARG A 140 -1.94 -22.98 3.62
N ALA A 141 -1.22 -24.09 3.80
CA ALA A 141 -1.54 -25.11 4.81
C ALA A 141 -1.37 -24.61 6.26
N GLY A 142 -0.46 -23.67 6.51
CA GLY A 142 -0.22 -23.10 7.84
C GLY A 142 -1.13 -21.91 8.14
N GLY A 143 -1.59 -21.81 9.39
CA GLY A 143 -2.32 -20.66 9.94
C GLY A 143 -1.80 -20.25 11.32
N PRO A 144 -2.43 -19.28 12.00
CA PRO A 144 -1.90 -18.72 13.25
C PRO A 144 -1.72 -19.76 14.37
N ALA A 145 -2.62 -20.74 14.49
CA ALA A 145 -2.50 -21.81 15.48
C ALA A 145 -1.27 -22.70 15.25
N GLU A 146 -1.03 -23.08 13.99
CA GLU A 146 0.15 -23.86 13.59
C GLU A 146 1.44 -23.08 13.83
N LEU A 147 1.45 -21.79 13.45
CA LEU A 147 2.59 -20.90 13.67
C LEU A 147 2.96 -20.81 15.16
N LYS A 148 1.95 -20.69 16.03
CA LYS A 148 2.12 -20.68 17.48
C LYS A 148 2.70 -22.00 17.99
N ALA A 149 2.20 -23.14 17.50
CA ALA A 149 2.71 -24.45 17.89
C ALA A 149 4.17 -24.66 17.49
N LEU A 150 4.55 -24.24 16.28
CA LEU A 150 5.91 -24.38 15.75
C LEU A 150 6.93 -23.46 16.45
N LEU A 151 6.52 -22.29 16.92
CA LEU A 151 7.41 -21.32 17.58
C LEU A 151 7.49 -21.49 19.11
N ALA A 152 6.53 -22.18 19.73
CA ALA A 152 6.48 -22.38 21.18
C ALA A 152 7.74 -23.07 21.78
N PRO A 153 8.35 -24.10 21.16
CA PRO A 153 9.57 -24.72 21.69
C PRO A 153 10.77 -23.77 21.76
N ALA A 154 10.81 -22.74 20.92
CA ALA A 154 11.84 -21.70 20.91
C ALA A 154 11.52 -20.52 21.84
N GLY A 155 10.39 -20.55 22.55
CA GLY A 155 9.96 -19.47 23.45
C GLY A 155 9.53 -18.19 22.75
N ILE A 156 9.26 -18.22 21.43
CA ILE A 156 8.86 -17.04 20.65
C ILE A 156 7.34 -16.88 20.74
N GLU A 157 6.88 -15.76 21.31
CA GLU A 157 5.45 -15.44 21.39
C GLU A 157 4.86 -15.17 20.01
N VAL A 158 3.67 -15.71 19.75
CA VAL A 158 2.85 -15.37 18.57
C VAL A 158 1.58 -14.67 19.01
N SER A 159 1.41 -13.42 18.57
CA SER A 159 0.21 -12.63 18.79
C SER A 159 -0.61 -12.52 17.50
N VAL A 160 -1.92 -12.78 17.63
CA VAL A 160 -2.87 -12.71 16.52
C VAL A 160 -3.74 -11.48 16.70
N VAL A 161 -3.72 -10.59 15.71
CA VAL A 161 -4.58 -9.41 15.68
C VAL A 161 -5.88 -9.76 14.96
N GLU A 162 -6.98 -9.50 15.64
CA GLU A 162 -8.33 -9.70 15.12
C GLU A 162 -8.66 -8.75 13.96
N LYS A 163 -9.77 -9.04 13.28
CA LYS A 163 -10.21 -8.23 12.13
C LYS A 163 -10.49 -6.78 12.55
N ILE A 164 -9.71 -5.84 12.03
CA ILE A 164 -9.98 -4.39 12.16
C ILE A 164 -11.05 -3.99 11.16
N THR A 165 -12.10 -3.33 11.65
CA THR A 165 -13.24 -2.87 10.86
C THR A 165 -13.38 -1.35 10.86
N ALA A 166 -14.06 -0.80 9.85
CA ALA A 166 -14.40 0.62 9.87
C ALA A 166 -15.45 0.87 10.97
N ALA A 167 -15.19 1.86 11.83
CA ALA A 167 -16.09 2.19 12.94
C ALA A 167 -17.38 2.89 12.46
N ALA A 168 -17.32 3.62 11.35
CA ALA A 168 -18.42 4.41 10.83
C ALA A 168 -18.27 4.67 9.32
N GLY A 169 -19.30 5.25 8.71
CA GLY A 169 -19.34 5.61 7.30
C GLY A 169 -19.79 4.45 6.39
N PRO A 170 -19.63 4.59 5.06
CA PRO A 170 -20.12 3.62 4.08
C PRO A 170 -19.54 2.20 4.23
N LEU A 171 -18.39 2.06 4.90
CA LEU A 171 -17.69 0.80 5.13
C LEU A 171 -17.87 0.28 6.56
N ALA A 172 -18.83 0.79 7.32
CA ALA A 172 -19.01 0.43 8.73
C ALA A 172 -19.15 -1.10 8.90
N GLY A 173 -18.32 -1.68 9.78
CA GLY A 173 -18.27 -3.13 10.01
C GLY A 173 -17.48 -3.94 8.96
N GLU A 174 -17.09 -3.33 7.84
CA GLU A 174 -16.28 -3.99 6.82
C GLU A 174 -14.80 -4.06 7.20
N LYS A 175 -14.09 -5.07 6.68
CA LYS A 175 -12.66 -5.27 6.93
C LYS A 175 -11.85 -4.15 6.27
N LEU A 176 -11.00 -3.49 7.04
CA LEU A 176 -10.01 -2.57 6.49
C LEU A 176 -8.81 -3.35 5.93
N GLY A 177 -8.86 -3.70 4.64
CA GLY A 177 -7.88 -4.54 3.96
C GLY A 177 -7.56 -4.14 2.52
N SER A 178 -6.50 -4.71 1.94
CA SER A 178 -6.07 -4.40 0.56
C SER A 178 -7.16 -4.68 -0.49
N THR A 179 -8.06 -5.64 -0.26
CA THR A 179 -9.20 -5.90 -1.17
C THR A 179 -10.15 -4.70 -1.23
N ALA A 180 -10.58 -4.20 -0.07
CA ALA A 180 -11.45 -3.02 0.01
C ALA A 180 -10.79 -1.78 -0.62
N VAL A 181 -9.49 -1.57 -0.40
CA VAL A 181 -8.77 -0.46 -1.06
C VAL A 181 -8.83 -0.60 -2.58
N ARG A 182 -8.57 -1.80 -3.13
CA ARG A 182 -8.61 -2.00 -4.59
C ARG A 182 -10.01 -1.76 -5.17
N GLU A 183 -11.05 -2.24 -4.49
CA GLU A 183 -12.44 -2.05 -4.92
C GLU A 183 -12.82 -0.56 -4.93
N LEU A 184 -12.48 0.18 -3.89
CA LEU A 184 -12.74 1.62 -3.79
C LEU A 184 -11.96 2.40 -4.85
N VAL A 185 -10.67 2.10 -5.04
CA VAL A 185 -9.84 2.77 -6.06
C VAL A 185 -10.39 2.47 -7.46
N ALA A 186 -10.71 1.21 -7.77
CA ALA A 186 -11.29 0.82 -9.05
C ALA A 186 -12.67 1.46 -9.32
N ALA A 187 -13.42 1.79 -8.27
CA ALA A 187 -14.67 2.54 -8.37
C ALA A 187 -14.46 4.08 -8.50
N GLY A 188 -13.25 4.58 -8.24
CA GLY A 188 -12.93 6.01 -8.21
C GLY A 188 -13.17 6.68 -6.86
N GLU A 189 -13.50 5.90 -5.82
CA GLU A 189 -13.83 6.33 -4.45
C GLU A 189 -12.56 6.60 -3.61
N VAL A 190 -11.67 7.45 -4.13
CA VAL A 190 -10.34 7.71 -3.55
C VAL A 190 -10.39 8.29 -2.13
N ALA A 191 -11.42 9.07 -1.82
CA ALA A 191 -11.61 9.63 -0.47
C ALA A 191 -11.95 8.55 0.56
N GLN A 192 -12.74 7.54 0.17
CA GLN A 192 -13.07 6.40 1.02
C GLN A 192 -11.87 5.46 1.15
N ALA A 193 -11.14 5.22 0.05
CA ALA A 193 -9.88 4.48 0.08
C ALA A 193 -8.89 5.10 1.08
N ALA A 194 -8.84 6.43 1.14
CA ALA A 194 -8.01 7.13 2.11
C ALA A 194 -8.42 6.89 3.58
N GLY A 195 -9.71 6.64 3.84
CA GLY A 195 -10.20 6.22 5.15
C GLY A 195 -9.73 4.82 5.56
N VAL A 196 -9.60 3.90 4.60
CA VAL A 196 -9.07 2.54 4.82
C VAL A 196 -7.55 2.56 5.00
N LEU A 197 -6.86 3.40 4.23
CA LEU A 197 -5.41 3.55 4.25
C LEU A 197 -4.90 4.37 5.44
N GLY A 198 -5.71 5.31 5.95
CA GLY A 198 -5.27 6.31 6.93
C GLY A 198 -4.48 7.47 6.30
N ARG A 199 -4.31 7.48 4.98
CA ARG A 199 -3.63 8.49 4.16
C ARG A 199 -4.25 8.51 2.76
N LEU A 200 -3.99 9.52 1.95
CA LEU A 200 -4.47 9.57 0.56
C LEU A 200 -3.94 8.38 -0.25
N TYR A 201 -4.77 7.85 -1.16
CA TYR A 201 -4.28 6.89 -2.13
C TYR A 201 -3.37 7.60 -3.13
N ALA A 202 -2.26 6.98 -3.52
CA ALA A 202 -1.30 7.61 -4.39
C ALA A 202 -0.70 6.65 -5.42
N VAL A 203 -0.49 7.17 -6.62
CA VAL A 203 0.13 6.45 -7.73
C VAL A 203 1.52 7.04 -7.97
N ALA A 204 2.56 6.23 -7.74
CA ALA A 204 3.93 6.60 -8.06
C ALA A 204 4.34 6.07 -9.44
N GLY A 205 5.12 6.86 -10.17
CA GLY A 205 5.54 6.54 -11.53
C GLY A 205 6.66 7.44 -12.02
N LYS A 206 6.99 7.32 -13.30
CA LYS A 206 7.93 8.22 -13.98
C LYS A 206 7.18 9.12 -14.93
N VAL A 207 7.64 10.36 -15.04
CA VAL A 207 7.11 11.29 -16.03
C VAL A 207 7.66 10.94 -17.41
N GLU A 208 6.76 10.66 -18.34
CA GLU A 208 7.09 10.35 -19.74
C GLU A 208 6.84 11.56 -20.66
N HIS A 209 7.48 11.49 -21.83
CA HIS A 209 7.21 12.41 -22.93
C HIS A 209 5.86 12.05 -23.59
N GLY A 210 4.79 12.72 -23.18
CA GLY A 210 3.50 12.63 -23.84
C GLY A 210 3.34 13.60 -25.02
N ALA A 211 2.12 13.67 -25.57
CA ALA A 211 1.79 14.50 -26.74
C ALA A 211 1.88 16.02 -26.49
N ALA A 212 2.20 16.45 -25.26
CA ALA A 212 2.38 17.84 -24.84
C ALA A 212 1.22 18.81 -25.21
N ARG A 213 0.02 18.27 -25.48
CA ARG A 213 -1.15 19.04 -25.94
C ARG A 213 -1.60 20.10 -24.93
N GLY A 214 -1.52 19.79 -23.64
CA GLY A 214 -1.88 20.72 -22.57
C GLY A 214 -1.08 22.03 -22.60
N ARG A 215 0.20 21.99 -23.02
CA ARG A 215 1.03 23.20 -23.11
C ARG A 215 0.46 24.21 -24.12
N ALA A 216 -0.05 23.76 -25.26
CA ALA A 216 -0.68 24.63 -26.25
C ALA A 216 -2.00 25.26 -25.74
N LEU A 217 -2.62 24.67 -24.71
CA LEU A 217 -3.84 25.14 -24.07
C LEU A 217 -3.60 26.08 -22.88
N GLY A 218 -2.34 26.29 -22.50
CA GLY A 218 -1.96 27.02 -21.28
C GLY A 218 -1.90 26.17 -20.01
N TYR A 219 -2.11 24.85 -20.13
CA TYR A 219 -2.13 23.89 -19.00
C TYR A 219 -1.14 22.76 -19.24
N PRO A 220 0.19 22.97 -19.07
CA PRO A 220 1.18 21.93 -19.28
C PRO A 220 0.91 20.72 -18.34
N THR A 221 0.87 19.51 -18.92
CA THR A 221 0.63 18.26 -18.19
C THR A 221 1.86 17.36 -18.20
N ALA A 222 2.10 16.68 -17.08
CA ALA A 222 3.03 15.57 -16.96
C ALA A 222 2.27 14.26 -17.19
N ASN A 223 2.79 13.37 -18.04
CA ASN A 223 2.23 12.04 -18.25
C ASN A 223 2.95 11.08 -17.31
N VAL A 224 2.24 10.41 -16.42
CA VAL A 224 2.84 9.56 -15.39
C VAL A 224 2.61 8.10 -15.75
N ALA A 225 3.67 7.37 -16.08
CA ALA A 225 3.63 5.93 -16.27
C ALA A 225 3.82 5.20 -14.94
N SER A 226 2.85 4.37 -14.58
CA SER A 226 2.85 3.60 -13.33
C SER A 226 2.38 2.17 -13.54
N SER A 227 2.94 1.25 -12.75
CA SER A 227 2.50 -0.15 -12.64
C SER A 227 1.52 -0.39 -11.49
N SER A 228 1.22 0.63 -10.69
CA SER A 228 0.26 0.55 -9.59
C SER A 228 -1.19 0.66 -10.12
N LEU A 229 -2.16 0.26 -9.30
CA LEU A 229 -3.57 0.36 -9.64
C LEU A 229 -3.95 1.83 -9.85
N HIS A 230 -4.43 2.18 -11.04
CA HIS A 230 -5.00 3.49 -11.28
C HIS A 230 -6.43 3.55 -10.73
N PRO A 231 -6.88 4.71 -10.19
CA PRO A 231 -8.31 4.90 -9.94
C PRO A 231 -9.11 4.86 -11.25
N LYS A 232 -10.44 4.74 -11.13
CA LYS A 232 -11.36 4.86 -12.27
C LYS A 232 -11.04 6.09 -13.13
N GLY A 233 -11.20 5.99 -14.46
CA GLY A 233 -11.03 7.15 -15.36
C GLY A 233 -11.88 8.35 -14.93
N GLY A 234 -11.34 9.56 -15.07
CA GLY A 234 -11.99 10.80 -14.64
C GLY A 234 -11.01 11.88 -14.20
N VAL A 235 -11.56 13.01 -13.76
CA VAL A 235 -10.77 14.16 -13.28
C VAL A 235 -10.77 14.19 -11.76
N TYR A 236 -9.60 14.50 -11.18
CA TYR A 236 -9.35 14.43 -9.75
C TYR A 236 -8.63 15.68 -9.24
N ALA A 237 -9.00 16.13 -8.04
CA ALA A 237 -8.16 17.00 -7.22
C ALA A 237 -7.08 16.15 -6.55
N CYS A 238 -5.83 16.56 -6.67
CA CYS A 238 -4.69 15.78 -6.19
C CYS A 238 -3.51 16.67 -5.77
N PHE A 239 -2.44 16.02 -5.32
CA PHE A 239 -1.13 16.62 -5.18
C PHE A 239 -0.16 15.88 -6.10
N LEU A 240 0.72 16.62 -6.77
CA LEU A 240 1.86 16.09 -7.50
C LEU A 240 3.10 16.27 -6.64
N THR A 241 3.77 15.16 -6.32
CA THR A 241 4.99 15.15 -5.51
C THR A 241 6.16 14.67 -6.36
N LEU A 242 7.24 15.45 -6.40
CA LEU A 242 8.53 15.04 -6.94
C LEU A 242 9.26 14.20 -5.91
N LEU A 243 9.74 13.03 -6.33
CA LEU A 243 10.51 12.11 -5.50
C LEU A 243 12.00 12.16 -5.86
N ASP A 244 12.82 11.59 -4.99
CA ASP A 244 14.19 11.22 -5.30
C ASP A 244 14.25 10.03 -6.29
N ALA A 245 15.47 9.63 -6.67
CA ALA A 245 15.68 8.68 -7.76
C ALA A 245 15.14 7.27 -7.46
N ASP A 246 15.16 6.85 -6.19
CA ASP A 246 14.65 5.54 -5.76
C ASP A 246 13.15 5.58 -5.38
N GLY A 247 12.56 6.77 -5.30
CA GLY A 247 11.14 6.96 -5.01
C GLY A 247 10.80 6.75 -3.53
N SER A 248 11.79 6.84 -2.63
CA SER A 248 11.62 6.60 -1.19
C SER A 248 11.53 7.88 -0.37
N HIS A 249 11.87 9.05 -0.96
CA HIS A 249 11.79 10.34 -0.31
C HIS A 249 11.13 11.42 -1.19
N GLU A 250 10.32 12.28 -0.56
CA GLU A 250 9.77 13.46 -1.20
C GLU A 250 10.79 14.61 -1.26
N LEU A 251 10.84 15.29 -2.41
CA LEU A 251 11.66 16.49 -2.60
C LEU A 251 10.81 17.76 -2.57
N GLN A 252 9.67 17.74 -3.27
CA GLN A 252 8.77 18.89 -3.37
C GLN A 252 7.36 18.41 -3.76
N SER A 253 6.32 19.15 -3.36
CA SER A 253 4.93 18.81 -3.69
C SER A 253 4.12 20.06 -4.05
N TRP A 254 3.19 19.90 -4.99
CA TRP A 254 2.32 20.96 -5.50
C TRP A 254 0.86 20.51 -5.54
N PRO A 255 -0.11 21.40 -5.25
CA PRO A 255 -1.51 21.19 -5.60
C PRO A 255 -1.64 20.93 -7.10
N ALA A 256 -2.52 20.01 -7.49
CA ALA A 256 -2.65 19.59 -8.89
C ALA A 256 -4.08 19.14 -9.24
N VAL A 257 -4.37 19.13 -10.53
CA VAL A 257 -5.49 18.40 -11.11
C VAL A 257 -4.97 17.28 -12.00
N ALA A 258 -5.54 16.09 -11.84
CA ALA A 258 -5.18 14.93 -12.63
C ALA A 258 -6.36 14.50 -13.51
N ASN A 259 -6.09 14.17 -14.75
CA ASN A 259 -7.01 13.47 -15.64
C ASN A 259 -6.49 12.05 -15.85
N LEU A 260 -7.30 11.06 -15.51
CA LEU A 260 -7.06 9.68 -15.91
C LEU A 260 -7.87 9.38 -17.15
N GLY A 261 -7.16 9.36 -18.27
CA GLY A 261 -7.69 9.00 -19.58
C GLY A 261 -7.87 7.50 -19.70
N THR A 262 -9.04 7.04 -20.11
CA THR A 262 -9.15 5.73 -20.78
C THR A 262 -8.92 5.97 -22.27
N ASN A 263 -8.00 5.23 -22.89
CA ASN A 263 -7.82 5.31 -24.34
C ASN A 263 -8.54 4.12 -25.00
N PRO A 264 -9.84 4.19 -25.29
CA PRO A 264 -10.59 3.09 -25.89
C PRO A 264 -10.30 2.91 -27.40
N THR A 265 -9.26 3.53 -27.96
CA THR A 265 -9.06 3.65 -29.43
C THR A 265 -7.99 2.75 -30.05
N PHE A 266 -7.49 1.72 -29.36
CA PHE A 266 -6.63 0.70 -29.99
C PHE A 266 -7.29 -0.68 -29.90
N GLU A 267 -8.38 -0.87 -30.65
CA GLU A 267 -8.93 -2.20 -30.96
C GLU A 267 -7.95 -3.04 -31.82
N ASP A 268 -6.89 -2.44 -32.38
CA ASP A 268 -5.85 -3.10 -33.17
C ASP A 268 -4.59 -3.52 -32.36
N ALA A 269 -4.53 -3.24 -31.06
CA ALA A 269 -3.46 -3.76 -30.21
C ALA A 269 -3.97 -5.03 -29.51
N GLY A 270 -3.62 -6.19 -30.04
CA GLY A 270 -3.94 -7.50 -29.46
C GLY A 270 -3.64 -7.57 -27.95
N GLU A 271 -4.26 -8.53 -27.26
CA GLU A 271 -4.21 -8.74 -25.79
C GLU A 271 -3.00 -8.09 -25.10
N GLY A 272 -3.18 -6.84 -24.64
CA GLY A 272 -2.07 -6.00 -24.17
C GLY A 272 -2.16 -4.49 -24.45
N ALA A 273 -3.31 -3.96 -24.89
CA ALA A 273 -3.49 -2.52 -25.11
C ALA A 273 -3.20 -1.70 -23.82
N ASN A 274 -2.23 -0.79 -23.94
CA ASN A 274 -1.59 -0.03 -22.86
C ASN A 274 -2.53 1.00 -22.20
N PRO A 275 -2.22 1.49 -20.99
CA PRO A 275 -3.09 1.58 -19.82
C PRO A 275 -3.73 2.96 -19.75
N SER A 276 -4.60 3.18 -18.76
CA SER A 276 -5.11 4.53 -18.48
C SER A 276 -3.97 5.56 -18.41
N THR A 277 -4.06 6.65 -19.17
CA THR A 277 -3.03 7.72 -19.17
C THR A 277 -3.28 8.65 -18.00
N LEU A 278 -2.35 8.71 -17.05
CA LEU A 278 -2.40 9.66 -15.93
C LEU A 278 -1.72 10.97 -16.34
N GLU A 279 -2.52 11.96 -16.70
CA GLU A 279 -2.06 13.31 -17.01
C GLU A 279 -2.26 14.24 -15.81
N VAL A 280 -1.22 14.95 -15.39
CA VAL A 280 -1.30 15.80 -14.19
C VAL A 280 -0.82 17.21 -14.50
N HIS A 281 -1.62 18.19 -14.12
CA HIS A 281 -1.30 19.61 -14.20
C HIS A 281 -1.09 20.16 -12.79
N ALA A 282 0.13 20.60 -12.48
CA ALA A 282 0.44 21.30 -11.25
C ALA A 282 -0.14 22.73 -11.31
N LEU A 283 -0.80 23.15 -10.23
CA LEU A 283 -1.43 24.46 -10.15
C LEU A 283 -0.40 25.54 -9.85
N ASP A 284 -0.59 26.70 -10.47
CA ASP A 284 0.14 27.95 -10.18
C ASP A 284 1.67 27.87 -10.43
N VAL A 285 2.15 26.79 -11.09
CA VAL A 285 3.56 26.59 -11.46
C VAL A 285 3.67 25.89 -12.82
N ASP A 286 4.57 26.40 -13.68
CA ASP A 286 4.99 25.66 -14.88
C ASP A 286 6.27 24.88 -14.57
N LEU A 287 6.13 23.57 -14.42
CA LEU A 287 7.25 22.66 -14.16
C LEU A 287 8.05 22.36 -15.44
N GLY A 288 7.53 22.74 -16.61
CA GLY A 288 8.23 22.67 -17.89
C GLY A 288 8.74 21.26 -18.22
N ALA A 289 9.89 21.21 -18.89
CA ALA A 289 10.58 19.96 -19.21
C ALA A 289 11.39 19.39 -18.02
N SER A 290 11.47 20.10 -16.89
CA SER A 290 12.34 19.74 -15.76
C SER A 290 11.89 18.46 -15.02
N LEU A 291 10.66 18.02 -15.27
CA LEU A 291 10.09 16.81 -14.71
C LEU A 291 10.29 15.56 -15.55
N TYR A 292 10.71 15.64 -16.81
CA TYR A 292 10.86 14.43 -17.64
C TYR A 292 11.86 13.45 -17.01
N ASP A 293 11.53 12.16 -17.09
CA ASP A 293 12.25 11.03 -16.48
C ASP A 293 12.34 11.05 -14.95
N ARG A 294 11.75 12.05 -14.28
CA ARG A 294 11.72 12.14 -12.82
C ARG A 294 10.69 11.18 -12.23
N ALA A 295 11.03 10.61 -11.08
CA ALA A 295 10.09 9.88 -10.25
C ALA A 295 9.12 10.87 -9.59
N VAL A 296 7.83 10.58 -9.69
CA VAL A 296 6.77 11.39 -9.10
C VAL A 296 5.73 10.51 -8.43
N GLU A 297 4.98 11.09 -7.52
CA GLU A 297 3.78 10.51 -6.93
C GLU A 297 2.58 11.45 -7.09
N VAL A 298 1.42 10.89 -7.39
CA VAL A 298 0.15 11.62 -7.50
C VAL A 298 -0.79 11.13 -6.41
N SER A 299 -1.00 11.95 -5.37
CA SER A 299 -1.88 11.61 -4.24
C SER A 299 -3.28 12.19 -4.43
N PHE A 300 -4.30 11.33 -4.48
CA PHE A 300 -5.66 11.70 -4.86
C PHE A 300 -6.50 12.14 -3.65
N VAL A 301 -7.05 13.35 -3.71
CA VAL A 301 -7.92 13.91 -2.66
C VAL A 301 -9.38 13.55 -2.91
N ALA A 302 -9.87 13.85 -4.11
CA ALA A 302 -11.27 13.67 -4.48
C ALA A 302 -11.46 13.56 -5.99
N ARG A 303 -12.49 12.83 -6.40
CA ARG A 303 -12.94 12.77 -7.78
C ARG A 303 -13.86 13.95 -8.07
N LEU A 304 -13.61 14.68 -9.16
CA LEU A 304 -14.36 15.87 -9.56
C LEU A 304 -15.46 15.55 -10.56
N ARG A 305 -15.18 14.70 -11.55
CA ARG A 305 -16.13 14.27 -12.59
C ARG A 305 -15.62 13.09 -13.41
N ASP A 306 -16.52 12.50 -14.19
CA ASP A 306 -16.16 11.61 -15.30
C ASP A 306 -15.42 12.35 -16.43
N GLU A 307 -14.72 11.57 -17.25
CA GLU A 307 -14.15 12.04 -18.51
C GLU A 307 -15.26 12.52 -19.46
N GLN A 308 -14.95 13.53 -20.28
CA GLN A 308 -15.89 14.12 -21.22
C GLN A 308 -15.18 14.40 -22.54
N ARG A 309 -15.90 14.23 -23.66
CA ARG A 309 -15.45 14.69 -24.97
C ARG A 309 -15.88 16.13 -25.17
N PHE A 310 -15.01 16.95 -25.74
CA PHE A 310 -15.28 18.36 -25.99
C PHE A 310 -15.38 18.61 -27.49
N ALA A 311 -16.34 19.46 -27.89
CA ALA A 311 -16.59 19.79 -29.29
C ALA A 311 -15.55 20.78 -29.85
N SER A 312 -14.96 21.60 -28.99
CA SER A 312 -13.91 22.55 -29.36
C SER A 312 -12.79 22.64 -28.32
N VAL A 313 -11.67 23.24 -28.74
CA VAL A 313 -10.53 23.55 -27.88
C VAL A 313 -10.91 24.55 -26.77
N ASN A 314 -11.82 25.49 -27.06
CA ASN A 314 -12.27 26.47 -26.08
C ASN A 314 -13.10 25.79 -24.97
N ASP A 315 -14.01 24.87 -25.33
CA ASP A 315 -14.82 24.12 -24.35
C ASP A 315 -13.92 23.30 -23.42
N LEU A 316 -12.86 22.68 -23.96
CA LEU A 316 -11.87 21.96 -23.16
C LEU A 316 -11.15 22.91 -22.20
N ARG A 317 -10.74 24.10 -22.66
CA ARG A 317 -10.04 25.09 -21.84
C ARG A 317 -10.91 25.61 -20.69
N GLU A 318 -12.19 25.88 -20.97
CA GLU A 318 -13.17 26.29 -19.96
C GLU A 318 -13.45 25.18 -18.94
N ALA A 319 -13.56 23.94 -19.40
CA ALA A 319 -13.72 22.80 -18.51
C ALA A 319 -12.53 22.61 -17.57
N ILE A 320 -11.29 22.72 -18.07
CA ILE A 320 -10.08 22.66 -17.23
C ILE A 320 -10.08 23.79 -16.20
N ALA A 321 -10.43 25.02 -16.60
CA ALA A 321 -10.51 26.14 -15.66
C ALA A 321 -11.54 25.86 -14.55
N ALA A 322 -12.72 25.34 -14.90
CA ALA A 322 -13.75 24.96 -13.93
C ALA A 322 -13.32 23.80 -13.03
N ASP A 323 -12.56 22.83 -13.54
CA ASP A 323 -11.99 21.73 -12.76
C ASP A 323 -10.99 22.27 -11.72
N ILE A 324 -10.13 23.21 -12.09
CA ILE A 324 -9.19 23.87 -11.18
C ILE A 324 -9.95 24.61 -10.08
N GLU A 325 -10.96 25.40 -10.43
CA GLU A 325 -11.76 26.15 -9.44
C GLU A 325 -12.50 25.22 -8.46
N ARG A 326 -12.96 24.05 -8.93
CA ARG A 326 -13.54 23.02 -8.05
C ARG A 326 -12.49 22.32 -7.18
N ALA A 327 -11.27 22.15 -7.67
CA ALA A 327 -10.19 21.49 -6.94
C ALA A 327 -9.64 22.34 -5.80
N ARG A 328 -9.46 23.66 -6.01
CA ARG A 328 -8.85 24.59 -5.04
C ARG A 328 -9.36 24.46 -3.60
N PRO A 329 -10.68 24.49 -3.32
CA PRO A 329 -11.16 24.38 -1.93
C PRO A 329 -10.88 23.02 -1.27
N LEU A 330 -10.57 21.98 -2.05
CA LEU A 330 -10.26 20.64 -1.54
C LEU A 330 -8.76 20.48 -1.22
N LEU A 331 -7.89 21.29 -1.83
CA LEU A 331 -6.42 21.19 -1.73
C LEU A 331 -5.86 22.02 -0.57
N THR A 332 -6.40 21.77 0.62
CA THR A 332 -6.02 22.49 1.86
C THR A 332 -4.72 21.96 2.47
N PRO A 333 -4.07 22.70 3.39
CA PRO A 333 -2.95 22.18 4.18
C PRO A 333 -3.29 20.90 4.95
N ALA A 334 -4.52 20.76 5.43
CA ALA A 334 -4.99 19.53 6.09
C ALA A 334 -5.07 18.36 5.11
N ALA A 335 -5.52 18.60 3.87
CA ALA A 335 -5.50 17.57 2.82
C ALA A 335 -4.07 17.20 2.41
N ALA A 336 -3.16 18.17 2.33
CA ALA A 336 -1.75 17.94 2.05
C ALA A 336 -1.09 17.06 3.13
N ALA A 337 -1.37 17.31 4.41
CA ALA A 337 -0.87 16.49 5.51
C ALA A 337 -1.33 15.02 5.42
N ARG A 338 -2.52 14.76 4.84
CA ARG A 338 -3.04 13.41 4.64
C ARG A 338 -2.32 12.60 3.55
N ARG A 339 -1.40 13.18 2.77
CA ARG A 339 -0.53 12.38 1.89
C ARG A 339 0.32 11.38 2.69
N HIS A 340 0.75 11.84 3.86
CA HIS A 340 1.65 11.11 4.74
C HIS A 340 0.88 10.18 5.67
N ALA A 341 1.47 9.01 5.95
CA ALA A 341 1.03 8.19 7.05
C ALA A 341 1.43 8.82 8.40
N THR A 342 0.68 8.49 9.45
CA THR A 342 1.01 8.91 10.82
C THR A 342 1.71 7.76 11.54
N ARG A 343 2.73 8.08 12.34
CA ARG A 343 3.41 7.11 13.20
C ARG A 343 2.36 6.32 14.00
N VAL A 344 2.49 5.00 13.94
CA VAL A 344 1.62 4.11 14.70
C VAL A 344 2.09 4.06 16.14
N GLU A 345 1.21 4.39 17.07
CA GLU A 345 1.47 4.26 18.50
C GLU A 345 1.14 2.84 18.99
N PRO A 346 1.71 2.40 20.13
CA PRO A 346 1.35 1.11 20.72
C PRO A 346 -0.15 0.99 20.95
N GLU A 347 -0.70 -0.20 20.75
CA GLU A 347 -2.10 -0.47 21.09
C GLU A 347 -2.34 -0.15 22.57
N SER A 348 -3.30 0.73 22.86
CA SER A 348 -3.71 1.00 24.24
C SER A 348 -4.21 -0.29 24.87
N ALA A 349 -3.69 -0.64 26.05
CA ALA A 349 -4.18 -1.81 26.78
C ALA A 349 -5.72 -1.75 26.87
N PRO A 350 -6.44 -2.86 26.61
CA PRO A 350 -7.88 -2.86 26.78
C PRO A 350 -8.19 -2.46 28.21
N ASP A 351 -9.07 -1.47 28.36
CA ASP A 351 -9.49 -0.95 29.66
C ASP A 351 -9.99 -2.13 30.50
N LYS A 352 -9.31 -2.45 31.61
CA LYS A 352 -9.72 -3.52 32.54
C LYS A 352 -10.96 -3.15 33.36
N ALA A 353 -11.80 -2.24 32.86
CA ALA A 353 -13.04 -1.81 33.46
C ALA A 353 -14.22 -2.46 32.73
N GLY A 354 -14.60 -3.67 33.14
CA GLY A 354 -15.79 -4.31 32.55
C GLY A 354 -16.08 -5.76 32.91
N VAL A 355 -15.20 -6.47 33.61
CA VAL A 355 -15.55 -7.79 34.16
C VAL A 355 -16.16 -7.60 35.55
N GLN A 356 -17.38 -7.06 35.60
CA GLN A 356 -18.23 -7.30 36.77
C GLN A 356 -18.76 -8.72 36.66
N ALA A 357 -18.21 -9.59 37.50
CA ALA A 357 -18.75 -10.91 37.76
C ALA A 357 -20.24 -10.80 38.11
N LYS A 358 -21.11 -11.36 37.25
CA LYS A 358 -22.45 -11.76 37.66
C LYS A 358 -22.29 -12.82 38.76
N ARG A 359 -22.26 -12.36 40.02
CA ARG A 359 -22.58 -13.21 41.17
C ARG A 359 -24.02 -13.67 40.96
N ILE A 360 -24.18 -14.92 40.56
CA ILE A 360 -25.45 -15.63 40.64
C ILE A 360 -25.71 -15.80 42.14
N GLY A 361 -26.54 -14.89 42.68
CA GLY A 361 -27.08 -15.04 44.02
C GLY A 361 -28.04 -16.22 44.03
N GLY A 362 -27.61 -17.32 44.65
CA GLY A 362 -28.53 -18.32 45.16
C GLY A 362 -29.31 -17.74 46.33
N GLY A 363 -30.61 -18.02 46.39
CA GLY A 363 -31.46 -17.50 47.45
C GLY A 363 -32.91 -17.94 47.35
N ARG A 364 -33.14 -19.20 47.75
CA ARG A 364 -34.34 -19.82 48.35
C ARG A 364 -35.63 -19.91 47.55
#